data_AF-A0A9E0X600-F1
#
_entry.id   AF-A0A9E0X600-F1
#
_cell.length_a   1.000
_cell.length_b   1.000
_cell.length_c   1.000
_cell.angle_alpha   90.00
_cell.angle_beta   90.00
_cell.angle_gamma   90.00
#
_symmetry.space_group_name_H-M   'P 1'
#
loop_
_entity.id
_entity.type
_entity.pdbx_description
1 polymer ?
#
loop_
_entity_poly.entity_id
_entity_poly.type
_entity_poly.pdbx_seq_one_letter_code
_entity_poly.pdbx_strand_id
1 'polypeptide(L)'
;HNFARGMGVPDQSAVLLGLLALRGPQTAAELRLNAERWHRFADTSSVEAFLEELAERSDEKGGPLVMLLPKAPGAREPRWAQLLGGPVDAQVLAASQAGAAAPTQPALQARVETLEAEVATLQAQVRRLCAELGLDAPLSLPGQA
;
A
#
# COMPACT_ATOMS: atom_id res chain seq x y z
N HIS A 1 -8.74 -19.48 2.91
CA HIS A 1 -10.11 -19.75 2.42
C HIS A 1 -11.08 -18.60 2.68
N ASN A 2 -11.04 -17.91 3.82
CA ASN A 2 -12.01 -16.83 4.11
C ASN A 2 -11.67 -15.45 3.52
N PHE A 3 -10.53 -15.28 2.86
CA PHE A 3 -10.06 -13.97 2.39
C PHE A 3 -11.05 -13.31 1.42
N ALA A 4 -11.49 -14.00 0.37
CA ALA A 4 -12.44 -13.44 -0.60
C ALA A 4 -13.75 -12.97 0.06
N ARG A 5 -14.27 -13.75 1.03
CA ARG A 5 -15.45 -13.38 1.82
C ARG A 5 -15.20 -12.21 2.76
N GLY A 6 -14.09 -12.24 3.50
CA GLY A 6 -13.74 -11.19 4.45
C GLY A 6 -13.48 -9.86 3.78
N MET A 7 -12.86 -9.89 2.60
CA MET A 7 -12.61 -8.72 1.78
C MET A 7 -13.77 -8.38 0.84
N GLY A 8 -14.83 -9.18 0.75
CA GLY A 8 -15.93 -8.94 -0.19
C GLY A 8 -15.45 -8.72 -1.63
N VAL A 9 -14.57 -9.58 -2.14
CA VAL A 9 -14.04 -9.56 -3.51
C VAL A 9 -14.34 -10.87 -4.22
N PRO A 10 -14.48 -10.87 -5.56
CA PRO A 10 -14.60 -12.12 -6.31
C PRO A 10 -13.29 -12.92 -6.26
N ASP A 11 -13.37 -14.22 -6.53
CA ASP A 11 -12.22 -15.13 -6.43
C ASP A 11 -11.06 -14.72 -7.36
N GLN A 12 -11.39 -14.17 -8.53
CA GLN A 12 -10.42 -13.63 -9.49
C GLN A 12 -9.58 -12.50 -8.87
N SER A 13 -10.24 -11.53 -8.26
CA SER A 13 -9.60 -10.42 -7.55
C SER A 13 -8.77 -10.91 -6.36
N ALA A 14 -9.25 -11.94 -5.63
CA ALA A 14 -8.49 -12.54 -4.54
C ALA A 14 -7.18 -13.18 -5.02
N VAL A 15 -7.16 -13.82 -6.20
CA VAL A 15 -5.93 -14.34 -6.81
C VAL A 15 -4.96 -13.20 -7.11
N LEU A 16 -5.43 -12.11 -7.75
CA LEU A 16 -4.58 -10.95 -8.06
C LEU A 16 -3.98 -10.30 -6.81
N LEU A 17 -4.81 -10.10 -5.77
CA LEU A 17 -4.35 -9.57 -4.48
C LEU A 17 -3.31 -10.49 -3.82
N GLY A 18 -3.52 -11.80 -3.86
CA GLY A 18 -2.57 -12.78 -3.35
C GLY A 18 -1.23 -12.74 -4.10
N LEU A 19 -1.26 -12.61 -5.42
CA LEU A 19 -0.05 -12.47 -6.24
C LEU A 19 0.71 -11.18 -5.91
N LEU A 20 0.02 -10.05 -5.79
CA LEU A 20 0.61 -8.77 -5.42
C LEU A 20 1.19 -8.79 -3.99
N ALA A 21 0.53 -9.49 -3.07
CA ALA A 21 1.04 -9.65 -1.70
C ALA A 21 2.31 -10.52 -1.64
N LEU A 22 2.39 -11.58 -2.45
CA LEU A 22 3.49 -12.55 -2.41
C LEU A 22 4.71 -12.15 -3.26
N ARG A 23 4.50 -11.36 -4.31
CA ARG A 23 5.54 -11.01 -5.29
C ARG A 23 5.78 -9.51 -5.41
N GLY A 24 5.02 -8.71 -4.68
CA GLY A 24 5.05 -7.27 -4.80
C GLY A 24 4.44 -6.76 -6.11
N PRO A 25 4.76 -5.51 -6.48
CA PRO A 25 4.15 -4.84 -7.61
C PRO A 25 4.48 -5.47 -8.95
N GLN A 26 3.47 -5.67 -9.78
CA GLN A 26 3.56 -6.37 -11.06
C GLN A 26 2.75 -5.67 -12.14
N THR A 27 3.10 -5.85 -13.41
CA THR A 27 2.29 -5.40 -14.54
C THR A 27 1.06 -6.31 -14.71
N ALA A 28 0.03 -5.84 -15.43
CA ALA A 28 -1.13 -6.67 -15.73
C ALA A 28 -0.75 -7.93 -16.55
N ALA A 29 0.22 -7.80 -17.46
CA ALA A 29 0.72 -8.93 -18.23
C ALA A 29 1.45 -9.97 -17.36
N GLU A 30 2.29 -9.52 -16.42
CA GLU A 30 2.95 -10.38 -15.43
C GLU A 30 1.91 -11.10 -14.56
N LEU A 31 0.90 -10.37 -14.07
CA LEU A 31 -0.18 -10.94 -13.26
C LEU A 31 -0.97 -12.00 -14.01
N ARG A 32 -1.31 -11.76 -15.28
CA ARG A 32 -2.00 -12.75 -16.13
C ARG A 32 -1.21 -14.04 -16.25
N LEU A 33 0.08 -13.94 -16.56
CA LEU A 33 0.98 -15.11 -16.68
C LEU A 33 1.09 -15.86 -15.34
N ASN A 34 1.26 -15.11 -14.26
CA ASN A 34 1.48 -15.65 -12.92
C ASN A 34 0.22 -16.23 -12.27
N ALA A 35 -0.96 -15.81 -12.70
CA ALA A 35 -2.25 -16.30 -12.24
C ALA A 35 -2.66 -17.61 -12.91
N GLU A 36 -2.03 -18.04 -14.00
CA GLU A 36 -2.53 -19.11 -14.88
C GLU A 36 -2.87 -20.43 -14.18
N ARG A 37 -2.09 -20.81 -13.14
CA ARG A 37 -2.33 -22.03 -12.35
C ARG A 37 -3.52 -21.92 -11.39
N TRP A 38 -3.95 -20.71 -11.05
CA TRP A 38 -5.02 -20.41 -10.10
C TRP A 38 -6.30 -19.97 -10.80
N HIS A 39 -6.18 -19.07 -11.78
CA HIS A 39 -7.27 -18.58 -12.60
C HIS A 39 -6.76 -18.18 -13.99
N ARG A 40 -7.47 -18.62 -15.04
CA ARG A 40 -7.16 -18.26 -16.43
C ARG A 40 -8.00 -17.06 -16.87
N PHE A 41 -7.37 -15.89 -16.91
CA PHE A 41 -7.96 -14.68 -17.49
C PHE A 41 -7.95 -14.75 -19.02
N ALA A 42 -8.99 -14.22 -19.66
CA ALA A 42 -9.13 -14.23 -21.12
C ALA A 42 -7.97 -13.48 -21.79
N ASP A 43 -7.75 -12.24 -21.37
CA ASP A 43 -6.70 -11.35 -21.87
C ASP A 43 -6.18 -10.43 -20.75
N THR A 44 -5.18 -9.61 -21.09
CA THR A 44 -4.60 -8.64 -20.16
C THR A 44 -5.61 -7.56 -19.77
N SER A 45 -6.47 -7.13 -20.70
CA SER A 45 -7.54 -6.14 -20.44
C SER A 45 -8.52 -6.61 -19.37
N SER A 46 -8.82 -7.91 -19.33
CA SER A 46 -9.64 -8.52 -18.29
C SER A 46 -8.99 -8.37 -16.90
N VAL A 47 -7.67 -8.55 -16.82
CA VAL A 47 -6.92 -8.35 -15.57
C VAL A 47 -6.93 -6.89 -15.15
N GLU A 48 -6.73 -5.96 -16.10
CA GLU A 48 -6.81 -4.53 -15.85
C GLU A 48 -8.19 -4.11 -15.32
N ALA A 49 -9.27 -4.60 -15.91
CA ALA A 49 -10.63 -4.30 -15.44
C ALA A 49 -10.85 -4.73 -13.97
N PHE A 50 -10.39 -5.93 -13.57
CA PHE A 50 -10.47 -6.34 -12.17
C PHE A 50 -9.60 -5.49 -11.24
N LEU A 51 -8.46 -4.99 -11.71
CA LEU A 51 -7.58 -4.13 -10.92
C LEU A 51 -8.15 -2.71 -10.79
N GLU A 52 -8.78 -2.19 -11.83
CA GLU A 52 -9.52 -0.93 -11.81
C GLU A 52 -10.70 -1.01 -10.84
N GLU A 53 -11.52 -2.07 -10.89
CA GLU A 53 -12.60 -2.27 -9.91
C GLU A 53 -12.09 -2.33 -8.46
N LEU A 54 -10.91 -2.90 -8.24
CA LEU A 54 -10.26 -2.93 -6.92
C LEU A 54 -9.71 -1.58 -6.49
N ALA A 55 -9.30 -0.72 -7.43
CA ALA A 55 -8.81 0.63 -7.18
C ALA A 55 -9.95 1.66 -7.03
N GLU A 56 -11.09 1.42 -7.66
CA GLU A 56 -12.29 2.28 -7.57
C GLU A 56 -13.26 1.83 -6.47
N ARG A 57 -12.88 0.80 -5.71
CA ARG A 57 -13.67 0.26 -4.62
C ARG A 57 -14.02 1.36 -3.60
N SER A 58 -15.31 1.46 -3.27
CA SER A 58 -15.84 2.51 -2.39
C SER A 58 -15.36 2.41 -0.93
N ASP A 59 -15.33 3.56 -0.26
CA ASP A 59 -14.96 3.65 1.16
C ASP A 59 -15.88 2.82 2.08
N GLU A 60 -17.18 2.73 1.75
CA GLU A 60 -18.13 1.86 2.46
C GLU A 60 -17.72 0.38 2.45
N LYS A 61 -16.98 -0.04 1.41
CA LYS A 61 -16.45 -1.39 1.26
C LYS A 61 -15.01 -1.53 1.77
N GLY A 62 -14.49 -0.53 2.49
CA GLY A 62 -13.12 -0.50 3.01
C GLY A 62 -12.11 0.17 2.09
N GLY A 63 -12.56 0.86 1.03
CA GLY A 63 -11.71 1.65 0.14
C GLY A 63 -10.91 0.83 -0.87
N PRO A 64 -10.00 1.50 -1.61
CA PRO A 64 -9.18 0.85 -2.64
C PRO A 64 -8.24 -0.21 -2.05
N LEU A 65 -8.12 -1.34 -2.75
CA LEU A 65 -7.25 -2.45 -2.34
C LEU A 65 -5.97 -2.55 -3.16
N VAL A 66 -5.94 -1.86 -4.30
CA VAL A 66 -4.76 -1.75 -5.18
C VAL A 66 -4.63 -0.31 -5.67
N MET A 67 -3.44 0.02 -6.17
CA MET A 67 -3.21 1.26 -6.89
C MET A 67 -2.29 1.04 -8.08
N LEU A 68 -2.48 1.85 -9.12
CA LEU A 68 -1.56 1.93 -10.25
C LEU A 68 -0.38 2.84 -9.88
N LEU A 69 0.83 2.30 -9.95
CA LEU A 69 2.04 3.06 -9.71
C LEU A 69 2.41 3.89 -10.94
N PRO A 70 3.00 5.08 -10.74
CA PRO A 70 3.62 5.84 -11.81
C PRO A 70 4.62 4.96 -12.56
N LYS A 71 4.61 5.08 -13.87
CA LYS A 71 5.51 4.33 -14.75
C LYS A 71 6.96 4.71 -14.45
N ALA A 72 7.79 3.71 -14.12
CA ALA A 72 9.20 3.92 -13.88
C ALA A 72 9.92 4.40 -15.16
N PRO A 73 11.01 5.19 -15.04
CA PRO A 73 11.81 5.60 -16.19
C PRO A 73 12.29 4.39 -17.00
N GLY A 74 11.99 4.37 -18.30
CA GLY A 74 12.39 3.27 -19.20
C GLY A 74 11.51 2.01 -19.17
N ALA A 75 10.56 1.91 -18.24
CA ALA A 75 9.56 0.83 -18.27
C ALA A 75 8.64 0.97 -19.50
N ARG A 76 8.04 -0.12 -19.96
CA ARG A 76 7.01 -0.09 -21.02
C ARG A 76 5.60 0.05 -20.46
N GLU A 77 5.34 -0.59 -19.33
CA GLU A 77 4.03 -0.68 -18.70
C GLU A 77 4.09 -0.22 -17.24
N PRO A 78 3.02 0.39 -16.71
CA PRO A 78 2.90 0.67 -15.28
C PRO A 78 2.69 -0.63 -14.48
N ARG A 79 2.89 -0.55 -13.16
CA ARG A 79 2.76 -1.68 -12.24
C ARG A 79 1.67 -1.41 -11.21
N TRP A 80 0.97 -2.45 -10.81
CA TRP A 80 -0.04 -2.41 -9.77
C TRP A 80 0.56 -2.83 -8.44
N ALA A 81 0.19 -2.15 -7.36
CA ALA A 81 0.58 -2.50 -5.99
C ALA A 81 -0.66 -2.74 -5.14
N GLN A 82 -0.56 -3.64 -4.14
CA GLN A 82 -1.61 -3.87 -3.15
C GLN A 82 -1.51 -2.87 -1.98
N LEU A 83 -2.65 -2.53 -1.38
CA LEU A 83 -2.78 -1.58 -0.25
C LEU A 83 -3.18 -2.25 1.09
N LEU A 84 -3.25 -3.59 1.12
CA LEU A 84 -3.52 -4.40 2.31
C LEU A 84 -2.45 -4.22 3.41
N GLY A 85 -1.22 -3.84 3.02
CA GLY A 85 -0.11 -3.56 3.93
C GLY A 85 -0.09 -2.14 4.50
N GLY A 86 -1.10 -1.31 4.19
CA GLY A 86 -1.14 0.11 4.53
C GLY A 86 -0.80 1.02 3.34
N PRO A 87 -0.72 2.35 3.57
CA PRO A 87 -0.50 3.33 2.52
C PRO A 87 0.81 3.07 1.77
N VAL A 88 0.74 2.94 0.46
CA VAL A 88 1.91 2.78 -0.41
C VAL A 88 2.34 4.16 -0.88
N ASP A 89 3.54 4.56 -0.49
CA ASP A 89 4.19 5.72 -1.11
C ASP A 89 4.74 5.32 -2.48
N ALA A 90 4.04 5.73 -3.52
CA ALA A 90 4.37 5.41 -4.90
C ALA A 90 5.76 5.90 -5.31
N GLN A 91 6.27 6.98 -4.72
CA GLN A 91 7.62 7.50 -5.02
C GLN A 91 8.71 6.62 -4.38
N VAL A 92 8.51 6.22 -3.13
CA VAL A 92 9.43 5.30 -2.42
C VAL A 92 9.49 3.94 -3.11
N LEU A 93 8.34 3.44 -3.58
CA LEU A 93 8.27 2.15 -4.26
C LEU A 93 8.89 2.19 -5.67
N ALA A 94 8.69 3.28 -6.41
CA ALA A 94 9.31 3.49 -7.71
C ALA A 94 10.84 3.58 -7.59
N ALA A 95 11.36 4.27 -6.56
CA ALA A 95 12.79 4.34 -6.28
C ALA A 95 13.38 2.94 -5.98
N SER A 96 12.70 2.15 -5.14
CA SER A 96 13.14 0.80 -4.76
C SER A 96 13.16 -0.19 -5.94
N GLN A 97 12.27 -0.01 -6.93
CA GLN A 97 12.19 -0.87 -8.12
C GLN A 97 13.15 -0.47 -9.24
N ALA A 98 13.62 0.78 -9.28
CA ALA A 98 14.63 1.25 -10.24
C ALA A 98 16.05 0.68 -9.96
N GLY A 99 16.18 -0.28 -9.05
CA GLY A 99 17.48 -0.79 -8.60
C GLY A 99 18.26 0.20 -7.74
N ALA A 100 17.62 1.25 -7.23
CA ALA A 100 18.24 2.06 -6.19
C ALA A 100 18.37 1.16 -4.95
N ALA A 101 19.60 0.99 -4.49
CA ALA A 101 19.93 0.22 -3.30
C ALA A 101 18.93 0.50 -2.17
N ALA A 102 18.62 -0.53 -1.38
CA ALA A 102 17.89 -0.38 -0.12
C ALA A 102 18.37 0.90 0.58
N PRO A 103 17.44 1.74 1.10
CA PRO A 103 17.82 3.01 1.69
C PRO A 103 18.95 2.74 2.67
N THR A 104 20.10 3.36 2.40
CA THR A 104 21.28 3.16 3.22
C THR A 104 20.91 3.50 4.65
N GLN A 105 21.48 2.81 5.64
CA GLN A 105 21.25 3.10 7.06
C GLN A 105 21.17 4.61 7.40
N PRO A 106 22.02 5.50 6.84
CA PRO A 106 21.88 6.95 7.05
C PRO A 106 20.57 7.55 6.51
N ALA A 107 20.04 7.09 5.37
CA ALA A 107 18.77 7.58 4.83
C ALA A 107 17.57 7.12 5.68
N LEU A 108 17.63 5.91 6.23
CA LEU A 108 16.64 5.43 7.19
C LEU A 108 16.69 6.23 8.49
N GLN A 109 17.90 6.50 8.99
CA GLN A 109 18.10 7.27 10.21
C GLN A 109 17.60 8.71 10.09
N ALA A 110 17.91 9.40 8.99
CA ALA A 110 17.39 10.74 8.73
C ALA A 110 15.85 10.78 8.66
N ARG A 111 15.23 9.73 8.10
CA ARG A 111 13.77 9.61 8.05
C ARG A 111 13.18 9.35 9.44
N VAL A 112 13.82 8.53 10.27
CA VAL A 112 13.41 8.30 11.67
C VAL A 112 13.47 9.60 12.46
N GLU A 113 14.58 10.35 12.38
CA GLU A 113 14.75 11.64 13.06
C GLU A 113 13.67 12.65 12.64
N THR A 114 13.35 12.71 11.35
CA THR A 114 12.29 13.59 10.83
C THR A 114 10.93 13.19 11.40
N LEU A 115 10.59 11.91 11.38
CA LEU A 115 9.32 11.40 11.91
C LEU A 115 9.21 11.60 13.42
N GLU A 116 10.29 11.42 14.18
CA GLU A 116 10.31 11.67 15.61
C GLU A 116 10.05 13.14 15.95
N ALA A 117 10.61 14.07 15.16
CA ALA A 117 10.35 15.51 15.29
C ALA A 117 8.89 15.88 14.96
N GLU A 118 8.33 15.28 13.90
CA GLU A 118 6.92 15.48 13.54
C GLU A 118 5.98 14.93 14.62
N VAL A 119 6.25 13.72 15.14
CA VAL A 119 5.47 13.12 16.23
C VAL A 119 5.54 13.97 17.49
N ALA A 120 6.71 14.49 17.86
CA ALA A 120 6.86 15.39 19.01
C ALA A 120 6.02 16.67 18.83
N THR A 121 6.01 17.23 17.62
CA THR A 121 5.21 18.42 17.27
C THR A 121 3.72 18.14 17.36
N LEU A 122 3.25 17.03 16.77
CA LEU A 122 1.84 16.62 16.81
C LEU A 122 1.38 16.32 18.24
N GLN A 123 2.19 15.64 19.05
CA GLN A 123 1.89 15.38 20.46
C GLN A 123 1.80 16.67 21.28
N ALA A 124 2.62 17.68 20.99
CA ALA A 124 2.51 18.99 21.64
C ALA A 124 1.20 19.71 21.25
N GLN A 125 0.82 19.66 19.97
CA GLN A 125 -0.44 20.23 19.50
C GLN A 125 -1.66 19.52 20.11
N VAL A 126 -1.66 18.18 20.14
CA VAL A 126 -2.73 17.39 20.78
C VAL A 126 -2.85 17.73 22.26
N ARG A 127 -1.73 17.80 23.00
CA ARG A 127 -1.76 18.20 24.42
C ARG A 127 -2.34 19.58 24.62
N ARG A 128 -1.99 20.55 23.76
CA ARG A 128 -2.54 21.90 23.79
C ARG A 128 -4.05 21.88 23.56
N LEU A 129 -4.52 21.17 22.52
CA LEU A 129 -5.95 21.07 22.21
C LEU A 129 -6.74 20.36 23.32
N CYS A 130 -6.21 19.27 23.87
CA CYS A 130 -6.82 18.60 25.01
C CYS A 130 -6.95 19.53 26.23
N ALA A 131 -5.92 20.32 26.52
CA ALA A 131 -5.97 21.30 27.61
C ALA A 131 -7.00 22.42 27.35
N GLU A 132 -7.07 22.95 26.13
CA GLU A 132 -8.06 23.97 25.73
C GLU A 132 -9.51 23.43 25.82
N LEU A 133 -9.70 22.13 25.59
CA LEU A 133 -11.02 21.47 25.59
C LEU A 133 -11.38 20.81 26.93
N GLY A 134 -10.50 20.85 27.94
CA GLY A 134 -10.72 20.19 29.24
C GLY A 134 -10.78 18.66 29.16
N LEU A 135 -10.13 18.07 28.16
CA LEU A 135 -10.06 16.62 27.96
C LEU A 135 -8.75 16.08 28.57
N ASP A 136 -8.83 14.94 29.26
CA ASP A 136 -7.64 14.23 29.72
C ASP A 136 -6.81 13.77 28.51
N ALA A 137 -5.53 14.17 28.45
CA ALA A 137 -4.65 13.84 27.35
C ALA A 137 -4.46 12.31 27.25
N PRO A 138 -4.52 11.70 26.05
CA PRO A 138 -4.32 10.27 25.92
C PRO A 138 -2.92 9.87 26.41
N LEU A 139 -2.90 8.87 27.31
CA LEU A 139 -1.70 8.29 27.92
C LEU A 139 -0.66 7.95 26.84
N SER A 140 0.56 8.47 27.01
CA SER A 140 1.72 8.08 26.21
C SER A 140 1.91 6.56 26.29
N LEU A 141 2.05 5.88 25.14
CA LEU A 141 2.37 4.46 25.10
C LEU A 141 3.76 4.19 25.72
N PRO A 142 3.94 3.09 26.48
CA PRO A 142 5.23 2.74 27.06
C PRO A 142 6.18 2.28 25.94
N GLY A 143 7.34 2.93 25.82
CA GLY A 143 8.35 2.52 24.84
C GLY A 143 9.49 3.49 24.53
N GLN A 144 9.47 4.73 25.03
CA GLN A 144 10.65 5.60 24.97
C GLN A 144 11.35 5.64 26.33
N ALA A 145 12.30 4.72 26.52
CA ALA A 145 13.38 4.81 27.50
C ALA A 145 14.67 4.33 26.84
#